data_AF-S4XVY5-F1
#
_entry.id   AF-S4XVY5-F1
#
_cell.length_a   1.000
_cell.length_b   1.000
_cell.length_c   1.000
_cell.angle_alpha   90.00
_cell.angle_beta   90.00
_cell.angle_gamma   90.00
#
_symmetry.space_group_name_H-M   'P 1'
#
loop_
_entity.id
_entity.type
_entity.pdbx_description
1 polymer ?
#
loop_
_entity_poly.entity_id
_entity_poly.type
_entity_poly.pdbx_seq_one_letter_code
_entity_poly.pdbx_strand_id
1 'polypeptide(L)'
;MPAAASDDGSERALPAPDAAGIASVAVPIGSTGFSRGRSTAVVKAPLERVRATVLSFERYPEFMPHYKKCRVLGRTPAGGWDIYMEVSALQGAVTMWARVEFQKPVLVDGVETYASRFVAGNVKDLQATWQLEKIDARTTRVSLEVFLRPKLPLPKSLLNAENLDGSARAVASVRARAEQAQDGNR
;
A
#
# COMPACT_ATOMS: atom_id res chain seq x y z
N MET A 1 -15.40 -15.54 29.21
CA MET A 1 -15.58 -14.09 28.99
C MET A 1 -14.75 -13.70 27.76
N PRO A 2 -15.36 -13.28 26.64
CA PRO A 2 -14.59 -12.78 25.51
C PRO A 2 -14.32 -11.28 25.70
N ALA A 3 -13.06 -10.88 25.57
CA ALA A 3 -12.65 -9.49 25.56
C ALA A 3 -13.12 -8.84 24.26
N ALA A 4 -13.91 -7.78 24.40
CA ALA A 4 -14.33 -6.93 23.30
C ALA A 4 -13.08 -6.32 22.64
N ALA A 5 -12.91 -6.59 21.35
CA ALA A 5 -12.06 -5.76 20.50
C ALA A 5 -12.74 -4.40 20.42
N SER A 6 -12.19 -3.42 21.13
CA SER A 6 -12.59 -2.02 20.99
C SER A 6 -12.19 -1.57 19.58
N ASP A 7 -13.19 -1.58 18.72
CA ASP A 7 -13.22 -0.93 17.43
C ASP A 7 -13.17 0.58 17.67
N ASP A 8 -11.95 1.12 17.81
CA ASP A 8 -11.74 2.55 17.98
C ASP A 8 -11.75 3.20 16.59
N GLY A 9 -12.97 3.32 16.05
CA GLY A 9 -13.33 4.11 14.88
C GLY A 9 -13.14 5.60 15.10
N SER A 10 -11.95 5.99 15.56
CA SER A 10 -11.50 7.36 15.47
C SER A 10 -11.32 7.67 13.99
N GLU A 11 -12.28 8.41 13.44
CA GLU A 11 -12.14 9.22 12.24
C GLU A 11 -10.99 10.22 12.48
N ARG A 12 -9.75 9.72 12.50
CA ARG A 12 -8.56 10.54 12.66
C ARG A 12 -8.51 11.39 11.42
N ALA A 13 -8.76 12.68 11.59
CA ALA A 13 -8.56 13.70 10.58
C ALA A 13 -7.26 13.38 9.85
N LEU A 14 -7.36 13.17 8.53
CA LEU A 14 -6.19 12.91 7.71
C LEU A 14 -5.22 14.08 7.93
N PRO A 15 -3.92 13.80 8.12
CA PRO A 15 -2.93 14.87 8.22
C PRO A 15 -3.03 15.77 7.00
N ALA A 16 -2.69 17.04 7.15
CA ALA A 16 -2.69 17.97 6.03
C ALA A 16 -1.83 17.38 4.89
N PRO A 17 -2.34 17.37 3.65
CA PRO A 17 -1.58 16.85 2.52
C PRO A 17 -0.33 17.70 2.30
N ASP A 18 0.75 17.04 1.86
CA ASP A 18 1.96 17.73 1.41
C ASP A 18 1.73 18.52 0.11
N ALA A 19 2.77 19.19 -0.40
CA ALA A 19 2.71 19.93 -1.65
C ALA A 19 2.32 19.06 -2.87
N ALA A 20 2.46 17.73 -2.78
CA ALA A 20 2.04 16.79 -3.80
C ALA A 20 0.58 16.33 -3.62
N GLY A 21 -0.12 16.76 -2.57
CA GLY A 21 -1.49 16.36 -2.28
C GLY A 21 -1.59 15.02 -1.54
N ILE A 22 -0.52 14.57 -0.87
CA ILE A 22 -0.45 13.28 -0.17
C ILE A 22 -0.43 13.52 1.34
N ALA A 23 -1.43 12.98 2.03
CA ALA A 23 -1.52 12.98 3.49
C ALA A 23 -0.85 11.72 4.03
N SER A 24 0.21 11.84 4.83
CA SER A 24 0.96 10.70 5.38
C SER A 24 1.04 10.71 6.90
N VAL A 25 0.77 9.58 7.54
CA VAL A 25 0.81 9.39 8.99
C VAL A 25 1.49 8.06 9.36
N ALA A 26 2.30 8.08 10.41
CA ALA A 26 2.81 6.86 11.02
C ALA A 26 1.73 6.24 11.93
N VAL A 27 1.38 4.98 11.68
CA VAL A 27 0.39 4.22 12.47
C VAL A 27 1.12 3.25 13.41
N PRO A 28 1.14 3.48 14.73
CA PRO A 28 1.87 2.63 15.67
C PRO A 28 1.37 1.18 15.66
N ILE A 29 2.30 0.22 15.78
CA ILE A 29 2.01 -1.21 15.90
C ILE A 29 2.11 -1.62 17.37
N GLY A 30 0.99 -1.48 18.09
CA GLY A 30 0.91 -1.78 19.53
C GLY A 30 2.00 -1.09 20.34
N SER A 31 2.56 -1.78 21.32
CA SER A 31 3.67 -1.28 22.16
C SER A 31 5.07 -1.58 21.62
N THR A 32 5.20 -2.02 20.35
CA THR A 32 6.48 -2.51 19.80
C THR A 32 7.49 -1.41 19.47
N GLY A 33 7.02 -0.15 19.35
CA GLY A 33 7.81 0.98 18.86
C GLY A 33 8.03 0.99 17.35
N PHE A 34 7.46 0.03 16.62
CA PHE A 34 7.36 0.09 15.16
C PHE A 34 6.07 0.78 14.73
N SER A 35 6.08 1.37 13.54
CA SER A 35 4.91 1.98 12.92
C SER A 35 4.77 1.53 11.46
N ARG A 36 3.53 1.33 11.02
CA ARG A 36 3.17 1.28 9.60
C ARG A 36 3.22 2.69 9.02
N GLY A 37 3.61 2.81 7.76
CA GLY A 37 3.39 4.02 6.98
C GLY A 37 1.99 4.00 6.38
N ARG A 38 1.16 5.01 6.66
CA ARG A 38 -0.12 5.18 5.98
C ARG A 38 -0.06 6.47 5.17
N SER A 39 -0.35 6.38 3.88
CA SER A 39 -0.45 7.53 2.99
C SER A 39 -1.75 7.50 2.23
N THR A 40 -2.35 8.67 2.02
CA THR A 40 -3.64 8.86 1.37
C THR A 40 -3.56 9.98 0.35
N ALA A 41 -4.17 9.78 -0.82
CA ALA A 41 -4.33 10.83 -1.84
C ALA A 41 -5.69 10.74 -2.50
N VAL A 42 -6.18 11.89 -2.98
CA VAL A 42 -7.30 11.95 -3.93
C VAL A 42 -6.74 11.81 -5.33
N VAL A 43 -7.22 10.79 -6.05
CA VAL A 43 -6.84 10.51 -7.44
C VAL A 43 -7.97 10.99 -8.35
N LYS A 44 -7.64 11.79 -9.35
CA LYS A 44 -8.59 12.27 -10.37
C LYS A 44 -8.87 11.18 -11.42
N ALA A 45 -9.30 10.01 -10.97
CA ALA A 45 -9.73 8.93 -11.85
C ALA A 45 -10.91 8.14 -11.23
N PRO A 46 -11.78 7.52 -12.05
CA PRO A 46 -12.85 6.66 -11.56
C PRO A 46 -12.30 5.42 -10.85
N LEU A 47 -13.06 4.89 -9.90
CA LEU A 47 -12.67 3.75 -9.05
C LEU A 47 -12.17 2.55 -9.85
N GLU A 48 -12.88 2.16 -10.91
CA GLU A 48 -12.53 1.02 -11.78
C GLU A 48 -11.10 1.09 -12.30
N ARG A 49 -10.69 2.31 -12.67
CA ARG A 49 -9.37 2.56 -13.23
C ARG A 49 -8.30 2.57 -12.16
N VAL A 50 -8.57 3.20 -11.03
CA VAL A 50 -7.66 3.18 -9.87
C VAL A 50 -7.46 1.75 -9.38
N ARG A 51 -8.53 0.97 -9.27
CA ARG A 51 -8.48 -0.46 -8.95
C ARG A 51 -7.63 -1.23 -9.95
N ALA A 52 -7.82 -1.03 -11.26
CA ALA A 52 -7.02 -1.67 -12.29
C ALA A 52 -5.53 -1.29 -12.20
N THR A 53 -5.20 -0.07 -11.79
CA THR A 53 -3.82 0.36 -11.53
C THR A 53 -3.25 -0.34 -10.29
N VAL A 54 -3.98 -0.33 -9.17
CA VAL A 54 -3.54 -0.99 -7.92
C VAL A 54 -3.36 -2.48 -8.13
N LEU A 55 -4.26 -3.16 -8.84
CA LEU A 55 -4.15 -4.61 -9.09
C LEU A 55 -3.22 -4.98 -10.26
N SER A 56 -2.59 -3.99 -10.90
CA SER A 56 -1.62 -4.26 -11.96
C SER A 56 -0.23 -4.56 -11.45
N PHE A 57 -0.16 -5.53 -10.55
CA PHE A 57 1.05 -5.92 -9.83
C PHE A 57 2.26 -6.08 -10.76
N GLU A 58 2.10 -6.80 -11.87
CA GLU A 58 3.20 -7.07 -12.82
C GLU A 58 3.78 -5.82 -13.48
N ARG A 59 2.99 -4.73 -13.54
CA ARG A 59 3.41 -3.45 -14.09
C ARG A 59 4.02 -2.52 -13.06
N TYR A 60 4.05 -2.88 -11.77
CA TYR A 60 4.62 -2.02 -10.73
C TYR A 60 6.04 -1.53 -11.06
N PRO A 61 6.97 -2.36 -11.58
CA PRO A 61 8.30 -1.88 -11.97
C PRO A 61 8.31 -0.78 -13.03
N GLU A 62 7.25 -0.64 -13.84
CA GLU A 62 7.15 0.39 -14.88
C GLU A 62 6.91 1.79 -14.30
N PHE A 63 6.26 1.90 -13.14
CA PHE A 63 5.81 3.18 -12.59
C PHE A 63 6.11 3.39 -11.10
N MET A 64 6.67 2.38 -10.42
CA MET A 64 7.16 2.46 -9.05
C MET A 64 8.68 2.19 -9.03
N PRO A 65 9.54 3.23 -9.02
CA PRO A 65 10.99 3.09 -9.22
C PRO A 65 11.72 2.15 -8.23
N HIS A 66 11.13 1.90 -7.06
CA HIS A 66 11.69 1.01 -6.05
C HIS A 66 11.31 -0.46 -6.27
N TYR A 67 10.34 -0.78 -7.13
CA TYR A 67 10.03 -2.16 -7.51
C TYR A 67 10.96 -2.60 -8.64
N LYS A 68 11.77 -3.63 -8.37
CA LYS A 68 12.63 -4.26 -9.38
C LYS A 68 11.89 -5.33 -10.17
N LYS A 69 11.06 -6.12 -9.49
CA LYS A 69 10.20 -7.14 -10.09
C LYS A 69 8.91 -7.27 -9.30
N CYS A 70 7.84 -7.58 -10.00
CA CYS A 70 6.58 -7.98 -9.39
C CYS A 70 5.93 -8.98 -10.34
N ARG A 71 5.50 -10.13 -9.84
CA ARG A 71 4.95 -11.23 -10.65
C ARG A 71 3.78 -11.87 -9.92
N VAL A 72 2.71 -12.13 -10.66
CA VAL A 72 1.61 -12.95 -10.13
C VAL A 72 2.01 -14.42 -10.32
N LEU A 73 2.18 -15.13 -9.21
CA LEU A 73 2.48 -16.56 -9.21
C LEU A 73 1.23 -17.41 -9.47
N GLY A 74 0.06 -16.85 -9.15
CA GLY A 74 -1.22 -17.50 -9.38
C GLY A 74 -2.34 -16.86 -8.56
N ARG A 75 -3.44 -17.60 -8.44
CA ARG A 75 -4.60 -17.22 -7.62
C ARG A 75 -4.60 -18.06 -6.34
N THR A 76 -4.95 -17.44 -5.22
CA THR A 76 -5.13 -18.20 -3.98
C THR A 76 -6.46 -18.97 -4.03
N PRO A 77 -6.62 -20.07 -3.26
CA PRO A 77 -7.88 -20.82 -3.21
C PRO A 77 -9.10 -19.95 -2.84
N ALA A 78 -8.88 -18.90 -2.05
CA ALA A 78 -9.93 -17.95 -1.65
C ALA A 78 -10.23 -16.84 -2.70
N GLY A 79 -9.61 -16.92 -3.89
CA GLY A 79 -9.81 -15.93 -4.96
C GLY A 79 -8.98 -14.65 -4.78
N GLY A 80 -7.89 -14.72 -4.02
CA GLY A 80 -6.85 -13.69 -3.95
C GLY A 80 -5.76 -13.88 -5.02
N TRP A 81 -4.69 -13.09 -4.92
CA TRP A 81 -3.50 -13.18 -5.78
C TRP A 81 -2.30 -13.59 -4.95
N ASP A 82 -1.55 -14.58 -5.43
CA ASP A 82 -0.25 -14.92 -4.88
C ASP A 82 0.83 -14.20 -5.71
N ILE A 83 1.67 -13.42 -5.04
CA ILE A 83 2.53 -12.43 -5.68
C ILE A 83 3.94 -12.57 -5.15
N TYR A 84 4.89 -12.60 -6.06
CA TYR A 84 6.30 -12.39 -5.77
C TYR A 84 6.68 -10.95 -6.11
N MET A 85 7.32 -10.25 -5.17
CA MET A 85 7.82 -8.89 -5.37
C MET A 85 9.28 -8.78 -4.92
N GLU A 86 10.07 -8.01 -5.68
CA GLU A 86 11.42 -7.57 -5.35
C GLU A 86 11.42 -6.04 -5.28
N VAL A 87 11.83 -5.49 -4.14
CA VAL A 87 11.93 -4.06 -3.90
C VAL A 87 13.35 -3.67 -3.51
N SER A 88 13.79 -2.51 -4.00
CA SER A 88 15.00 -1.83 -3.58
C SER A 88 14.65 -0.89 -2.43
N ALA A 89 15.34 -0.99 -1.30
CA ALA A 89 15.16 -0.12 -0.13
C ALA A 89 16.49 0.54 0.26
N LEU A 90 16.44 1.49 1.21
CA LEU A 90 17.61 2.24 1.68
C LEU A 90 18.34 2.91 0.52
N GLN A 91 17.60 3.69 -0.28
CA GLN A 91 18.12 4.37 -1.49
C GLN A 91 18.79 3.42 -2.50
N GLY A 92 18.40 2.14 -2.48
CA GLY A 92 18.90 1.12 -3.39
C GLY A 92 20.07 0.28 -2.88
N ALA A 93 20.53 0.53 -1.65
CA ALA A 93 21.60 -0.23 -1.03
C ALA A 93 21.22 -1.69 -0.75
N VAL A 94 19.92 -1.99 -0.59
CA VAL A 94 19.45 -3.34 -0.23
C VAL A 94 18.31 -3.78 -1.15
N THR A 95 18.40 -5.02 -1.63
CA THR A 95 17.29 -5.67 -2.36
C THR A 95 16.57 -6.65 -1.46
N MET A 96 15.26 -6.46 -1.34
CA MET A 96 14.37 -7.27 -0.53
C MET A 96 13.38 -7.98 -1.44
N TRP A 97 13.03 -9.21 -1.11
CA TRP A 97 12.00 -9.95 -1.82
C TRP A 97 11.02 -10.57 -0.82
N ALA A 98 9.77 -10.61 -1.24
CA ALA A 98 8.68 -11.23 -0.50
C ALA A 98 7.72 -11.92 -1.46
N ARG A 99 7.22 -13.08 -1.04
CA ARG A 99 6.00 -13.68 -1.53
C ARG A 99 4.87 -13.30 -0.58
N VAL A 100 3.82 -12.70 -1.12
CA VAL A 100 2.65 -12.26 -0.37
C VAL A 100 1.37 -12.65 -1.10
N GLU A 101 0.32 -12.87 -0.33
CA GLU A 101 -1.00 -13.11 -0.87
C GLU A 101 -1.91 -11.90 -0.65
N PHE A 102 -2.30 -11.23 -1.73
CA PHE A 102 -3.37 -10.24 -1.66
C PHE A 102 -4.71 -10.97 -1.59
N GLN A 103 -5.45 -10.73 -0.52
CA GLN A 103 -6.75 -11.36 -0.30
C GLN A 103 -7.80 -10.78 -1.27
N LYS A 104 -8.92 -11.50 -1.42
CA LYS A 104 -10.09 -10.98 -2.13
C LYS A 104 -10.54 -9.66 -1.47
N PRO A 105 -10.95 -8.64 -2.23
CA PRO A 105 -11.37 -7.37 -1.65
C PRO A 105 -12.55 -7.56 -0.70
N VAL A 106 -12.51 -6.83 0.41
CA VAL A 106 -13.65 -6.66 1.31
C VAL A 106 -14.17 -5.25 1.12
N LEU A 107 -15.49 -5.12 0.89
CA LEU A 107 -16.17 -3.84 0.79
C LEU A 107 -16.85 -3.55 2.13
N VAL A 108 -16.41 -2.50 2.81
CA VAL A 108 -17.01 -2.03 4.08
C VAL A 108 -17.29 -0.54 3.92
N ASP A 109 -18.54 -0.14 4.13
CA ASP A 109 -18.98 1.27 4.05
C ASP A 109 -18.55 2.02 2.78
N GLY A 110 -18.57 1.32 1.64
CA GLY A 110 -18.17 1.89 0.35
C GLY A 110 -16.66 1.97 0.11
N VAL A 111 -15.84 1.48 1.05
CA VAL A 111 -14.39 1.37 0.95
C VAL A 111 -13.99 -0.05 0.60
N GLU A 112 -13.34 -0.19 -0.55
CA GLU A 112 -12.82 -1.46 -1.05
C GLU A 112 -11.40 -1.69 -0.53
N THR A 113 -11.23 -2.73 0.29
CA THR A 113 -9.97 -3.00 1.00
C THR A 113 -9.29 -4.27 0.47
N TYR A 114 -8.01 -4.14 0.11
CA TYR A 114 -7.13 -5.23 -0.32
C TYR A 114 -5.98 -5.39 0.67
N ALA A 115 -6.07 -6.38 1.54
CA ALA A 115 -5.02 -6.71 2.50
C ALA A 115 -4.09 -7.79 1.95
N SER A 116 -2.80 -7.65 2.19
CA SER A 116 -1.80 -8.68 1.93
C SER A 116 -1.57 -9.56 3.15
N ARG A 117 -1.24 -10.82 2.93
CA ARG A 117 -0.69 -11.72 3.93
C ARG A 117 0.74 -12.11 3.53
N PHE A 118 1.70 -11.93 4.44
CA PHE A 118 3.06 -12.41 4.22
C PHE A 118 3.10 -13.94 4.15
N VAL A 119 3.83 -14.48 3.16
CA VAL A 119 4.03 -15.93 3.00
C VAL A 119 5.49 -16.30 3.23
N ALA A 120 6.42 -15.67 2.50
CA ALA A 120 7.85 -15.97 2.59
C ALA A 120 8.69 -14.79 2.10
N GLY A 121 9.98 -14.74 2.47
CA GLY A 121 10.84 -13.65 2.03
C GLY A 121 12.23 -13.66 2.66
N ASN A 122 13.10 -12.79 2.14
CA ASN A 122 14.32 -12.39 2.84
C ASN A 122 14.08 -11.28 3.88
N VAL A 123 12.83 -10.87 4.07
CA VAL A 123 12.34 -9.97 5.12
C VAL A 123 11.78 -10.76 6.31
N LYS A 124 11.55 -10.09 7.44
CA LYS A 124 10.89 -10.66 8.62
C LYS A 124 9.37 -10.60 8.51
N ASP A 125 8.84 -9.53 7.92
CA ASP A 125 7.41 -9.32 7.76
C ASP A 125 7.15 -8.34 6.61
N LEU A 126 6.01 -8.50 5.93
CA LEU A 126 5.47 -7.56 4.96
C LEU A 126 3.95 -7.55 5.04
N GLN A 127 3.39 -6.39 5.35
CA GLN A 127 1.96 -6.15 5.34
C GLN A 127 1.69 -4.91 4.49
N ALA A 128 0.77 -5.00 3.55
CA ALA A 128 0.30 -3.92 2.72
C ALA A 128 -1.23 -3.99 2.66
N THR A 129 -1.89 -2.87 2.91
CA THR A 129 -3.35 -2.75 2.83
C THR A 129 -3.69 -1.56 1.95
N TRP A 130 -4.26 -1.82 0.79
CA TRP A 130 -4.84 -0.78 -0.05
C TRP A 130 -6.31 -0.56 0.31
N GLN A 131 -6.74 0.68 0.35
CA GLN A 131 -8.13 1.06 0.53
C GLN A 131 -8.52 2.03 -0.59
N LEU A 132 -9.59 1.71 -1.31
CA LEU A 132 -10.10 2.50 -2.43
C LEU A 132 -11.53 2.92 -2.12
N GLU A 133 -11.79 4.23 -2.13
CA GLU A 133 -13.11 4.77 -1.79
C GLU A 133 -13.64 5.65 -2.92
N LYS A 134 -14.88 5.33 -3.30
CA LYS A 134 -15.78 6.10 -4.17
C LYS A 134 -16.00 7.54 -3.68
N ILE A 135 -15.29 8.57 -4.15
CA ILE A 135 -15.71 9.97 -3.85
C ILE A 135 -16.83 10.38 -4.82
N ASP A 136 -16.57 10.34 -6.13
CA ASP A 136 -17.55 10.65 -7.17
C ASP A 136 -17.31 9.84 -8.46
N ALA A 137 -17.97 10.16 -9.57
CA ALA A 137 -17.83 9.44 -10.83
C ALA A 137 -16.42 9.49 -11.46
N ARG A 138 -15.61 10.48 -11.09
CA ARG A 138 -14.28 10.78 -11.65
C ARG A 138 -13.18 10.88 -10.61
N THR A 139 -13.48 10.80 -9.32
CA THR A 139 -12.49 10.89 -8.24
C THR A 139 -12.58 9.71 -7.27
N THR A 140 -11.42 9.25 -6.82
CA THR A 140 -11.27 8.12 -5.91
C THR A 140 -10.27 8.48 -4.83
N ARG A 141 -10.58 8.19 -3.56
CA ARG A 141 -9.58 8.26 -2.49
C ARG A 141 -8.81 6.94 -2.45
N VAL A 142 -7.49 7.04 -2.45
CA VAL A 142 -6.59 5.88 -2.35
C VAL A 142 -5.77 6.02 -1.09
N SER A 143 -5.79 4.99 -0.25
CA SER A 143 -4.90 4.86 0.90
C SER A 143 -4.07 3.60 0.80
N LEU A 144 -2.81 3.68 1.21
CA LEU A 144 -1.95 2.53 1.42
C LEU A 144 -1.42 2.58 2.85
N GLU A 145 -1.64 1.50 3.59
CA GLU A 145 -0.92 1.23 4.83
C GLU A 145 0.09 0.10 4.59
N VAL A 146 1.37 0.34 4.91
CA VAL A 146 2.45 -0.63 4.68
C VAL A 146 3.36 -0.77 5.89
N PHE A 147 3.79 -2.00 6.14
CA PHE A 147 4.90 -2.31 7.04
C PHE A 147 5.74 -3.44 6.45
N LEU A 148 6.94 -3.09 6.03
CA LEU A 148 8.00 -3.98 5.64
C LEU A 148 9.04 -3.97 6.76
N ARG A 149 9.38 -5.14 7.28
CA ARG A 149 10.42 -5.31 8.29
C ARG A 149 11.57 -6.15 7.74
N PRO A 150 12.77 -5.60 7.51
CA PRO A 150 13.90 -6.39 7.02
C PRO A 150 14.49 -7.29 8.10
N LYS A 151 15.32 -8.26 7.69
CA LYS A 151 16.11 -9.09 8.62
C LYS A 151 17.28 -8.34 9.24
N LEU A 152 17.72 -7.24 8.62
CA LEU A 152 18.80 -6.38 9.06
C LEU A 152 18.47 -5.66 10.38
N PRO A 153 19.46 -5.46 11.28
CA PRO A 153 19.28 -4.72 12.53
C PRO A 153 19.27 -3.21 12.27
N LEU A 154 18.20 -2.69 11.69
CA LEU A 154 18.03 -1.26 11.45
C LEU A 154 17.47 -0.55 12.69
N PRO A 155 17.84 0.73 12.94
CA PRO A 155 17.17 1.56 13.91
C PRO A 155 15.67 1.67 13.62
N LYS A 156 14.83 1.63 14.66
CA LYS A 156 13.36 1.71 14.50
C LYS A 156 12.91 3.01 13.83
N SER A 157 13.56 4.13 14.17
CA SER A 157 13.28 5.43 13.55
C SER A 157 13.48 5.39 12.03
N LEU A 158 14.58 4.80 11.57
CA LEU A 158 14.87 4.61 10.16
C LEU A 158 13.83 3.70 9.50
N LEU A 159 13.50 2.57 10.12
CA LEU A 159 12.52 1.65 9.56
C LEU A 159 11.11 2.28 9.45
N ASN A 160 10.71 3.03 10.47
CA ASN A 160 9.42 3.71 10.47
C ASN A 160 9.38 4.81 9.39
N ALA A 161 10.49 5.55 9.20
CA ALA A 161 10.61 6.55 8.14
C ALA A 161 10.55 5.93 6.74
N GLU A 162 11.27 4.83 6.49
CA GLU A 162 11.23 4.11 5.21
C GLU A 162 9.84 3.56 4.89
N ASN A 163 9.09 3.08 5.90
CA ASN A 163 7.72 2.63 5.68
C ASN A 163 6.77 3.79 5.31
N LEU A 164 6.92 4.95 5.95
CA LEU A 164 6.13 6.15 5.67
C LEU A 164 6.43 6.74 4.29
N ASP A 165 7.72 6.84 3.95
CA ASP A 165 8.16 7.31 2.63
C ASP A 165 7.77 6.30 1.54
N GLY A 166 7.90 5.01 1.81
CA GLY A 166 7.45 3.93 0.92
C GLY A 166 5.95 4.00 0.61
N SER A 167 5.09 4.21 1.62
CA SER A 167 3.66 4.38 1.39
C SER A 167 3.35 5.62 0.56
N ALA A 168 4.01 6.75 0.85
CA ALA A 168 3.80 8.01 0.13
C ALA A 168 4.18 7.88 -1.34
N ARG A 169 5.35 7.30 -1.63
CA ARG A 169 5.83 7.07 -3.00
C ARG A 169 4.92 6.13 -3.79
N ALA A 170 4.47 5.04 -3.17
CA ALA A 170 3.57 4.10 -3.84
C ALA A 170 2.21 4.75 -4.18
N VAL A 171 1.63 5.53 -3.26
CA VAL A 171 0.39 6.28 -3.51
C VAL A 171 0.60 7.34 -4.60
N ALA A 172 1.72 8.07 -4.57
CA ALA A 172 2.09 9.03 -5.61
C ALA A 172 2.17 8.38 -7.00
N SER A 173 2.86 7.25 -7.09
CA SER A 173 3.03 6.47 -8.31
C SER A 173 1.70 5.95 -8.86
N VAL A 174 0.83 5.40 -7.99
CA VAL A 174 -0.52 4.95 -8.39
C VAL A 174 -1.33 6.14 -8.91
N ARG A 175 -1.33 7.27 -8.20
CA ARG A 175 -2.05 8.48 -8.61
C ARG A 175 -1.58 8.95 -9.99
N ALA A 176 -0.27 9.14 -10.16
CA ALA A 176 0.30 9.59 -11.43
C ALA A 176 -0.08 8.66 -12.58
N ARG A 177 0.04 7.33 -12.38
CA ARG A 177 -0.29 6.32 -13.39
C ARG A 177 -1.78 6.29 -13.72
N ALA A 178 -2.63 6.44 -12.71
CA ALA A 178 -4.08 6.45 -12.85
C ALA A 178 -4.60 7.76 -13.46
N GLU A 179 -3.91 8.88 -13.30
CA GLU A 179 -4.28 10.16 -13.94
C GLU A 179 -3.76 10.22 -15.39
N GLN A 180 -2.51 9.82 -15.66
CA GLN A 180 -1.87 9.95 -17.00
C GLN A 180 -2.66 9.37 -18.18
N ALA A 181 -3.18 8.15 -18.09
CA ALA A 181 -3.94 7.58 -19.21
C ALA A 181 -5.37 8.18 -19.39
N GLN A 182 -5.75 9.24 -18.67
CA GLN A 182 -6.91 10.07 -19.03
C GLN A 182 -6.52 11.15 -20.04
N ASP A 183 -5.28 11.64 -19.98
CA ASP A 183 -4.79 12.70 -20.88
C ASP A 183 -4.46 12.18 -22.28
N GLY A 184 -4.22 10.86 -22.43
CA GLY A 184 -3.96 10.23 -23.72
C GLY A 184 -5.20 9.97 -24.60
N ASN A 185 -6.39 10.40 -24.17
CA ASN A 185 -7.65 10.20 -24.91
C ASN A 185 -8.38 11.53 -25.18
N ARG A 186 -7.62 12.61 -25.34
CA ARG A 186 -8.13 13.95 -25.66
C ARG A 186 -7.49 14.50 -26.93
#